data_AF-A0A1T4JHV7-F1
#
_entry.id   AF-A0A1T4JHV7-F1
#
_cell.length_a   1.000
_cell.length_b   1.000
_cell.length_c   1.000
_cell.angle_alpha   90.00
_cell.angle_beta   90.00
_cell.angle_gamma   90.00
#
_symmetry.space_group_name_H-M   'P 1'
#
loop_
_entity.id
_entity.type
_entity.pdbx_description
1 polymer ?
#
loop_
_entity_poly.entity_id
_entity_poly.type
_entity_poly.pdbx_seq_one_letter_code
_entity_poly.pdbx_strand_id
1 'polypeptide(L)'
;MNSSFLGEVLILVLLVINSCRIFFLKYGKIDALTVLAPVCVILSVLQIIAWNADFFSILIFTVSAVAFFINFRALLRFASGLYVDHYSIAFKTGAALILFVSAVSLGILLYFRPVIVQPSDYKAVQSKVRLVGSFVGGFHTASAFESADGIVTVCAPVPEQPSAGSGAELPCVLIIPDKRADTNFYLPYMYMLSKCGFTVYSGDFSARDVKWFHSAADVCFFRRFFSVCAYLKNPHQYEAEKEFYTFNISKEIDAMVNFIRRNASENQKIFIVYDWMADTAVSDYAKLHPDVADGFLNLCDFEEYVTPGFGFVRQLEPFTAFRLGFGKSNDLKEIQLVADRTLSLLPQEKNSQAEEQSNDAE
;
A
#
# COMPACT_ATOMS: atom_id res chain seq x y z
N MET A 1 -9.70 -7.84 0.75
CA MET A 1 -8.93 -7.80 2.02
C MET A 1 -7.53 -7.35 1.68
N ASN A 2 -7.17 -6.10 2.01
CA ASN A 2 -5.85 -5.54 1.69
C ASN A 2 -4.96 -5.64 2.92
N SER A 3 -4.39 -6.81 3.19
CA SER A 3 -3.37 -6.87 4.25
C SER A 3 -2.28 -7.88 3.92
N SER A 4 -1.07 -7.37 3.70
CA SER A 4 0.17 -8.14 3.71
C SER A 4 0.22 -9.06 4.95
N PHE A 5 -0.18 -8.51 6.10
CA PHE A 5 -0.21 -9.15 7.41
C PHE A 5 -0.60 -10.64 7.44
N LEU A 6 -1.70 -11.05 6.81
CA LEU A 6 -2.14 -12.45 6.88
C LEU A 6 -1.21 -13.40 6.12
N GLY A 7 -0.67 -12.97 4.98
CA GLY A 7 0.31 -13.76 4.24
C GLY A 7 1.61 -13.92 5.03
N GLU A 8 2.05 -12.85 5.69
CA GLU A 8 3.22 -12.86 6.56
C GLU A 8 3.05 -13.78 7.77
N VAL A 9 1.90 -13.69 8.45
CA VAL A 9 1.53 -14.59 9.56
C VAL A 9 1.52 -16.04 9.09
N LEU A 10 0.91 -16.32 7.94
CA LEU A 10 0.87 -17.68 7.37
C LEU A 10 2.28 -18.23 7.15
N ILE A 11 3.15 -17.48 6.48
CA ILE A 11 4.52 -17.94 6.19
C ILE A 11 5.30 -18.18 7.49
N LEU A 12 5.19 -17.27 8.47
CA LEU A 12 5.85 -17.44 9.77
C LEU A 12 5.34 -18.69 10.52
N VAL A 13 4.05 -18.97 10.50
CA VAL A 13 3.47 -20.18 11.09
C VAL A 13 4.00 -21.43 10.38
N LEU A 14 4.07 -21.43 9.05
CA LEU A 14 4.63 -22.55 8.28
C LEU A 14 6.12 -22.78 8.59
N LEU A 15 6.90 -21.71 8.77
CA LEU A 15 8.31 -21.79 9.19
C LEU A 15 8.47 -22.36 10.60
N VAL A 16 7.59 -21.96 11.54
CA VAL A 16 7.55 -22.51 12.90
C VAL A 16 7.23 -24.00 12.85
N ILE A 17 6.20 -24.43 12.10
CA ILE A 17 5.85 -25.85 11.94
C ILE A 17 7.00 -26.63 11.32
N ASN A 18 7.61 -26.09 10.25
CA ASN A 18 8.76 -26.70 9.59
C ASN A 18 9.94 -26.88 10.55
N SER A 19 10.22 -25.91 11.41
CA SER A 19 11.37 -25.94 12.32
C SER A 19 11.12 -26.77 13.57
N CYS A 20 9.89 -26.78 14.09
CA CYS A 20 9.46 -27.56 15.26
C CYS A 20 9.53 -29.09 15.04
N ARG A 21 9.60 -29.54 13.79
CA ARG A 21 9.64 -30.97 13.45
C ARG A 21 10.74 -31.76 14.16
N ILE A 22 11.86 -31.11 14.51
CA ILE A 22 12.97 -31.71 15.24
C ILE A 22 12.56 -32.29 16.61
N PHE A 23 11.45 -31.83 17.17
CA PHE A 23 10.92 -32.29 18.46
C PHE A 23 9.93 -33.45 18.33
N PHE A 24 9.27 -33.60 17.17
CA PHE A 24 8.12 -34.51 17.02
C PHE A 24 8.34 -35.66 16.02
N LEU A 25 9.22 -35.49 15.02
CA LEU A 25 9.52 -36.54 14.05
C LEU A 25 10.47 -37.58 14.66
N LYS A 26 9.89 -38.74 15.00
CA LYS A 26 10.62 -39.93 15.46
C LYS A 26 11.36 -40.61 14.30
N TYR A 27 12.47 -41.26 14.63
CA TYR A 27 13.33 -42.01 13.71
C TYR A 27 12.55 -43.02 12.85
N GLY A 28 13.00 -43.24 11.60
CA GLY A 28 12.41 -44.24 10.70
C GLY A 28 11.12 -43.80 9.99
N LYS A 29 10.81 -42.49 9.97
CA LYS A 29 9.69 -41.93 9.21
C LYS A 29 10.18 -41.04 8.06
N ILE A 30 9.36 -40.92 7.01
CA ILE A 30 9.56 -39.98 5.92
C ILE A 30 9.26 -38.57 6.44
N ASP A 31 10.19 -37.64 6.22
CA ASP A 31 10.10 -36.27 6.71
C ASP A 31 9.40 -35.35 5.70
N ALA A 32 8.07 -35.49 5.61
CA ALA A 32 7.23 -34.73 4.68
C ALA A 32 7.18 -33.22 4.99
N LEU A 33 7.41 -32.82 6.25
CA LEU A 33 7.41 -31.41 6.66
C LEU A 33 8.53 -30.60 6.00
N THR A 34 9.50 -31.27 5.36
CA THR A 34 10.61 -30.62 4.65
C THR A 34 10.16 -29.84 3.43
N VAL A 35 9.01 -30.20 2.86
CA VAL A 35 8.40 -29.53 1.70
C VAL A 35 7.92 -28.12 2.06
N LEU A 36 7.66 -27.84 3.34
CA LEU A 36 7.25 -26.51 3.77
C LEU A 36 8.33 -25.45 3.54
N ALA A 37 9.62 -25.82 3.57
CA ALA A 37 10.70 -24.87 3.39
C ALA A 37 10.71 -24.22 1.98
N PRO A 38 10.71 -24.97 0.86
CA PRO A 38 10.57 -24.36 -0.47
C PRO A 38 9.22 -23.66 -0.66
N VAL A 39 8.12 -24.15 -0.07
CA VAL A 39 6.82 -23.48 -0.12
C VAL A 39 6.88 -22.10 0.54
N CYS A 40 7.53 -21.95 1.70
CA CYS A 40 7.70 -20.66 2.36
C CYS A 40 8.47 -19.66 1.49
N VAL A 41 9.52 -20.12 0.78
CA VAL A 41 10.25 -19.26 -0.17
C VAL A 41 9.33 -18.76 -1.28
N ILE A 42 8.61 -19.66 -1.94
CA ILE A 42 7.68 -19.30 -3.02
C ILE A 42 6.62 -18.32 -2.52
N LEU A 43 5.99 -18.62 -1.38
CA LEU A 43 4.96 -17.76 -0.79
C LEU A 43 5.53 -16.39 -0.41
N SER A 44 6.75 -16.31 0.12
CA SER A 44 7.38 -15.03 0.46
C SER A 44 7.71 -14.17 -0.76
N VAL A 45 8.07 -14.78 -1.89
CA VAL A 45 8.25 -14.05 -3.17
C VAL A 45 6.91 -13.53 -3.68
N LEU A 46 5.88 -14.37 -3.68
CA LEU A 46 4.52 -13.98 -4.10
C LEU A 46 3.97 -12.87 -3.20
N GLN A 47 4.26 -12.92 -1.90
CA GLN A 47 3.87 -11.90 -0.92
C GLN A 47 4.45 -10.52 -1.29
N ILE A 48 5.76 -10.45 -1.57
CA ILE A 48 6.44 -9.21 -1.97
C ILE A 48 5.86 -8.68 -3.29
N ILE A 49 5.61 -9.56 -4.27
CA ILE A 49 5.05 -9.16 -5.56
C ILE A 49 3.62 -8.62 -5.42
N ALA A 50 2.81 -9.21 -4.53
CA ALA A 50 1.40 -8.85 -4.37
C ALA A 50 1.19 -7.56 -3.56
N TRP A 51 2.02 -7.30 -2.55
CA TRP A 51 1.79 -6.24 -1.56
C TRP A 51 2.92 -5.20 -1.46
N ASN A 52 3.90 -5.27 -2.36
CA ASN A 52 5.19 -4.57 -2.26
C ASN A 52 6.02 -5.06 -1.06
N ALA A 53 7.31 -4.77 -1.08
CA ALA A 53 8.22 -5.08 0.00
C ALA A 53 8.04 -4.12 1.18
N ASP A 54 8.04 -4.68 2.38
CA ASP A 54 8.17 -3.99 3.65
C ASP A 54 9.23 -4.70 4.52
N PHE A 55 9.48 -4.18 5.73
CA PHE A 55 10.48 -4.76 6.62
C PHE A 55 10.19 -6.23 6.99
N PHE A 56 8.92 -6.60 7.19
CA PHE A 56 8.55 -7.96 7.57
C PHE A 56 8.66 -8.91 6.39
N SER A 57 8.15 -8.53 5.23
CA SER A 57 8.23 -9.30 4.00
C SER A 57 9.68 -9.59 3.60
N ILE A 58 10.59 -8.61 3.71
CA ILE A 58 12.03 -8.83 3.47
C ILE A 58 12.65 -9.79 4.51
N LEU A 59 12.32 -9.62 5.79
CA LEU A 59 12.78 -10.50 6.86
C LEU A 59 12.30 -11.94 6.64
N ILE A 60 11.01 -12.12 6.34
CA ILE A 60 10.38 -13.42 6.11
C ILE A 60 10.97 -14.10 4.87
N PHE A 61 11.21 -13.37 3.78
CA PHE A 61 11.90 -13.90 2.61
C PHE A 61 13.30 -14.40 2.99
N THR A 62 14.06 -13.60 3.75
CA THR A 62 15.42 -13.96 4.18
C THR A 62 15.42 -15.22 5.05
N VAL A 63 14.54 -15.28 6.06
CA VAL A 63 14.41 -16.45 6.93
C VAL A 63 13.95 -17.68 6.16
N SER A 64 13.02 -17.51 5.21
CA SER A 64 12.54 -18.60 4.34
C SER A 64 13.65 -19.15 3.45
N ALA A 65 14.47 -18.29 2.85
CA ALA A 65 15.61 -18.70 2.03
C ALA A 65 16.64 -19.48 2.87
N VAL A 66 16.99 -18.97 4.05
CA VAL A 66 17.90 -19.65 4.99
C VAL A 66 17.32 -21.01 5.43
N ALA A 67 16.02 -21.07 5.72
CA ALA A 67 15.33 -22.31 6.04
C ALA A 67 15.39 -23.30 4.87
N PHE A 68 15.18 -22.87 3.63
CA PHE A 68 15.32 -23.72 2.47
C PHE A 68 16.71 -24.35 2.37
N PHE A 69 17.79 -23.57 2.51
CA PHE A 69 19.15 -24.09 2.44
C PHE A 69 19.48 -25.08 3.56
N ILE A 70 19.06 -24.79 4.81
CA ILE A 70 19.24 -25.72 5.94
C ILE A 70 18.46 -27.03 5.71
N ASN A 71 17.29 -26.95 5.09
CA ASN A 71 16.42 -28.08 4.81
C ASN A 71 16.72 -28.79 3.48
N PHE A 72 17.67 -28.29 2.68
CA PHE A 72 17.91 -28.79 1.31
C PHE A 72 18.26 -30.27 1.27
N ARG A 73 19.12 -30.73 2.19
CA ARG A 73 19.49 -32.16 2.28
C ARG A 73 18.31 -33.03 2.69
N ALA A 74 17.46 -32.55 3.60
CA ALA A 74 16.25 -33.26 4.02
C ALA A 74 15.24 -33.34 2.88
N LEU A 75 15.14 -32.29 2.06
CA LEU A 75 14.31 -32.25 0.86
C LEU A 75 14.75 -33.28 -0.19
N LEU A 76 16.06 -33.38 -0.47
CA LEU A 76 16.58 -34.38 -1.39
C LEU A 76 16.29 -35.81 -0.92
N ARG A 77 16.42 -36.08 0.39
CA ARG A 77 16.08 -37.38 0.98
C ARG A 77 14.59 -37.69 0.87
N PHE A 78 13.74 -36.71 1.12
CA PHE A 78 12.30 -36.86 0.95
C PHE A 78 11.95 -37.18 -0.51
N ALA A 79 12.54 -36.46 -1.47
CA ALA A 79 12.33 -36.68 -2.89
C ALA A 79 12.79 -38.08 -3.35
N SER A 80 13.82 -38.64 -2.73
CA SER A 80 14.29 -40.01 -3.00
C SER A 80 13.59 -41.09 -2.16
N GLY A 81 12.56 -40.73 -1.37
CA GLY A 81 11.81 -41.68 -0.54
C GLY A 81 12.62 -42.27 0.62
N LEU A 82 13.71 -41.62 1.03
CA LEU A 82 14.58 -42.10 2.10
C LEU A 82 14.05 -41.68 3.48
N TYR A 83 14.15 -42.60 4.43
CA TYR A 83 13.82 -42.36 5.84
C TYR A 83 14.87 -41.49 6.53
N VAL A 84 14.45 -40.82 7.62
CA VAL A 84 15.37 -40.06 8.47
C VAL A 84 16.01 -40.98 9.51
N ASP A 85 17.31 -41.20 9.38
CA ASP A 85 18.13 -41.94 10.34
C ASP A 85 18.49 -41.10 11.58
N HIS A 86 18.91 -39.85 11.36
CA HIS A 86 19.16 -38.87 12.41
C HIS A 86 19.25 -37.44 11.84
N TYR A 87 18.90 -36.46 12.66
CA TYR A 87 19.23 -35.06 12.41
C TYR A 87 20.62 -34.73 12.96
N SER A 88 21.47 -34.13 12.12
CA SER A 88 22.79 -33.66 12.54
C SER A 88 22.67 -32.51 13.56
N ILE A 89 23.70 -32.32 14.38
CA ILE A 89 23.75 -31.22 15.35
C ILE A 89 23.61 -29.87 14.64
N ALA A 90 24.33 -29.67 13.52
CA ALA A 90 24.23 -28.46 12.71
C ALA A 90 22.80 -28.18 12.24
N PHE A 91 22.06 -29.20 11.80
CA PHE A 91 20.67 -29.06 11.41
C PHE A 91 19.78 -28.67 12.58
N LYS A 92 19.95 -29.33 13.75
CA LYS A 92 19.18 -29.00 14.96
C LYS A 92 19.43 -27.56 15.41
N THR A 93 20.68 -27.11 15.42
CA THR A 93 21.03 -25.73 15.78
C THR A 93 20.43 -24.73 14.81
N GLY A 94 20.55 -24.98 13.50
CA GLY A 94 19.96 -24.12 12.47
C GLY A 94 18.43 -24.04 12.58
N ALA A 95 17.76 -25.18 12.77
CA ALA A 95 16.32 -25.24 12.95
C ALA A 95 15.87 -24.53 14.24
N ALA A 96 16.62 -24.65 15.35
CA ALA A 96 16.34 -23.92 16.58
C ALA A 96 16.46 -22.39 16.40
N LEU A 97 17.47 -21.93 15.64
CA LEU A 97 17.63 -20.52 15.33
C LEU A 97 16.47 -19.99 14.46
N ILE A 98 16.10 -20.71 13.40
CA ILE A 98 14.95 -20.34 12.54
C ILE A 98 13.68 -20.29 13.37
N LEU A 99 13.44 -21.32 14.20
CA LEU A 99 12.27 -21.36 15.08
C LEU A 99 12.20 -20.14 15.99
N PHE A 100 13.31 -19.77 16.63
CA PHE A 100 13.39 -18.60 17.50
C PHE A 100 13.09 -17.31 16.72
N VAL A 101 13.77 -17.08 15.59
CA VAL A 101 13.58 -15.88 14.78
C VAL A 101 12.15 -15.78 14.25
N SER A 102 11.59 -16.88 13.74
CA SER A 102 10.20 -16.92 13.26
C SER A 102 9.18 -16.68 14.38
N ALA A 103 9.37 -17.27 15.56
CA ALA A 103 8.46 -17.08 16.70
C ALA A 103 8.51 -15.63 17.23
N VAL A 104 9.71 -15.05 17.36
CA VAL A 104 9.87 -13.64 17.77
C VAL A 104 9.26 -12.72 16.73
N SER A 105 9.56 -12.94 15.44
CA SER A 105 9.01 -12.13 14.34
C SER A 105 7.48 -12.19 14.32
N LEU A 106 6.90 -13.37 14.54
CA LEU A 106 5.45 -13.54 14.65
C LEU A 106 4.87 -12.76 15.84
N GLY A 107 5.51 -12.83 17.01
CA GLY A 107 5.11 -12.06 18.18
C GLY A 107 5.13 -10.55 17.93
N ILE A 108 6.19 -10.04 17.32
CA ILE A 108 6.32 -8.62 16.96
C ILE A 108 5.26 -8.23 15.92
N LEU A 109 5.06 -9.04 14.88
CA LEU A 109 4.06 -8.79 13.84
C LEU A 109 2.64 -8.73 14.42
N LEU A 110 2.29 -9.65 15.34
CA LEU A 110 0.99 -9.64 16.02
C LEU A 110 0.82 -8.42 16.93
N TYR A 111 1.88 -8.00 17.63
CA TYR A 111 1.86 -6.78 18.44
C TYR A 111 1.67 -5.53 17.57
N PHE A 112 2.37 -5.44 16.45
CA PHE A 112 2.25 -4.36 15.46
C PHE A 112 1.19 -4.64 14.38
N ARG A 113 0.17 -5.45 14.68
CA ARG A 113 -0.90 -5.74 13.70
C ARG A 113 -1.51 -4.45 13.15
N PRO A 114 -1.73 -4.35 11.84
CA PRO A 114 -2.38 -3.19 11.24
C PRO A 114 -3.89 -3.19 11.53
N VAL A 115 -4.50 -2.02 11.38
CA VAL A 115 -5.96 -1.89 11.37
C VAL A 115 -6.47 -2.34 10.01
N ILE A 116 -7.19 -3.46 9.97
CA ILE A 116 -7.74 -4.02 8.73
C ILE A 116 -9.02 -3.27 8.39
N VAL A 117 -9.06 -2.70 7.19
CA VAL A 117 -10.20 -1.92 6.69
C VAL A 117 -10.72 -2.56 5.40
N GLN A 118 -12.03 -2.77 5.31
CA GLN A 118 -12.66 -3.27 4.09
C GLN A 118 -13.50 -2.18 3.42
N PRO A 119 -13.53 -2.12 2.08
CA PRO A 119 -14.32 -1.12 1.36
C PRO A 119 -15.83 -1.24 1.66
N SER A 120 -16.32 -2.46 1.92
CA SER A 120 -17.71 -2.73 2.32
C SER A 120 -18.13 -2.03 3.60
N ASP A 121 -17.21 -1.86 4.56
CA ASP A 121 -17.48 -1.20 5.84
C ASP A 121 -17.84 0.29 5.64
N TYR A 122 -17.48 0.84 4.48
CA TYR A 122 -17.67 2.24 4.10
C TYR A 122 -18.64 2.42 2.94
N LYS A 123 -19.35 1.35 2.52
CA LYS A 123 -20.20 1.37 1.31
C LYS A 123 -19.43 1.89 0.08
N ALA A 124 -18.16 1.55 -0.02
CA ALA A 124 -17.31 1.87 -1.15
C ALA A 124 -17.11 0.64 -2.03
N VAL A 125 -16.99 0.85 -3.33
CA VAL A 125 -16.56 -0.15 -4.31
C VAL A 125 -15.15 0.19 -4.74
N GLN A 126 -14.20 -0.69 -4.42
CA GLN A 126 -12.82 -0.56 -4.89
C GLN A 126 -12.64 -1.35 -6.18
N SER A 127 -12.11 -0.70 -7.21
CA SER A 127 -11.61 -1.35 -8.42
C SER A 127 -10.15 -0.97 -8.67
N LYS A 128 -9.41 -1.85 -9.36
CA LYS A 128 -8.02 -1.60 -9.78
C LYS A 128 -7.95 -1.75 -11.29
N VAL A 129 -7.51 -0.69 -11.97
CA VAL A 129 -7.31 -0.66 -13.42
C VAL A 129 -5.82 -0.75 -13.69
N ARG A 130 -5.41 -1.82 -14.36
CA ARG A 130 -4.01 -2.04 -14.76
C ARG A 130 -3.75 -1.27 -16.04
N LEU A 131 -2.62 -0.57 -16.09
CA LEU A 131 -2.21 0.24 -17.22
C LEU A 131 -0.89 -0.27 -17.82
N VAL A 132 -0.75 -0.15 -19.13
CA VAL A 132 0.48 -0.40 -19.89
C VAL A 132 0.81 0.85 -20.69
N GLY A 133 2.09 1.18 -20.78
CA GLY A 133 2.57 2.34 -21.54
C GLY A 133 3.67 3.12 -20.84
N SER A 134 3.75 4.39 -21.17
CA SER A 134 4.81 5.28 -20.70
C SER A 134 4.29 6.70 -20.49
N PHE A 135 5.02 7.52 -19.72
CA PHE A 135 4.64 8.92 -19.52
C PHE A 135 4.78 9.74 -20.80
N VAL A 136 5.74 9.38 -21.69
CA VAL A 136 5.91 10.04 -22.99
C VAL A 136 4.86 9.59 -24.01
N GLY A 137 4.54 8.29 -24.06
CA GLY A 137 3.63 7.70 -25.05
C GLY A 137 2.16 7.63 -24.62
N GLY A 138 1.89 7.88 -23.34
CA GLY A 138 0.59 7.69 -22.71
C GLY A 138 0.35 6.25 -22.26
N PHE A 139 -0.72 6.08 -21.48
CA PHE A 139 -1.15 4.80 -20.93
C PHE A 139 -2.48 4.34 -21.53
N HIS A 140 -2.66 3.02 -21.61
CA HIS A 140 -3.90 2.34 -21.95
C HIS A 140 -4.13 1.15 -21.02
N THR A 141 -5.36 0.62 -20.98
CA THR A 141 -5.72 -0.50 -20.10
C THR A 141 -4.99 -1.78 -20.52
N ALA A 142 -4.35 -2.43 -19.56
CA ALA A 142 -3.61 -3.67 -19.75
C ALA A 142 -4.54 -4.84 -20.07
N SER A 143 -4.11 -5.74 -20.95
CA SER A 143 -4.75 -7.05 -21.10
C SER A 143 -4.45 -7.97 -19.91
N ALA A 144 -5.15 -9.10 -19.79
CA ALA A 144 -5.06 -9.98 -18.62
C ALA A 144 -3.63 -10.46 -18.32
N PHE A 145 -2.82 -10.71 -19.35
CA PHE A 145 -1.48 -11.29 -19.23
C PHE A 145 -0.33 -10.31 -19.49
N GLU A 146 -0.63 -9.05 -19.79
CA GLU A 146 0.40 -8.02 -19.94
C GLU A 146 0.98 -7.63 -18.58
N SER A 147 2.28 -7.29 -18.55
CA SER A 147 2.90 -6.68 -17.37
C SER A 147 2.43 -5.24 -17.27
N ALA A 148 1.88 -4.84 -16.12
CA ALA A 148 1.39 -3.47 -15.93
C ALA A 148 2.56 -2.51 -15.64
N ASP A 149 2.53 -1.35 -16.28
CA ASP A 149 3.41 -0.20 -16.04
C ASP A 149 2.76 0.83 -15.08
N GLY A 150 1.51 0.59 -14.67
CA GLY A 150 0.85 1.36 -13.62
C GLY A 150 -0.43 0.70 -13.15
N ILE A 151 -0.89 1.07 -11.96
CA ILE A 151 -2.16 0.63 -11.40
C ILE A 151 -2.91 1.87 -10.90
N VAL A 152 -4.09 2.11 -11.45
CA VAL A 152 -5.01 3.11 -10.94
C VAL A 152 -6.01 2.41 -10.03
N THR A 153 -6.08 2.84 -8.78
CA THR A 153 -7.11 2.40 -7.85
C THR A 153 -8.24 3.43 -7.84
N VAL A 154 -9.46 2.95 -8.02
CA VAL A 154 -10.67 3.77 -7.98
C VAL A 154 -11.53 3.29 -6.81
N CYS A 155 -11.91 4.22 -5.94
CA CYS A 155 -12.93 4.00 -4.92
C CYS A 155 -14.15 4.83 -5.29
N ALA A 156 -15.28 4.16 -5.52
CA ALA A 156 -16.54 4.81 -5.90
C ALA A 156 -17.63 4.49 -4.86
N PRO A 157 -18.63 5.36 -4.68
CA PRO A 157 -19.82 5.03 -3.90
C PRO A 157 -20.57 3.82 -4.50
N VAL A 158 -21.26 3.06 -3.66
CA VAL A 158 -22.16 1.99 -4.13
C VAL A 158 -23.35 2.63 -4.90
N PRO A 159 -23.73 2.12 -6.09
CA PRO A 159 -24.72 2.74 -6.98
C PRO A 159 -26.13 2.98 -6.38
N GLU A 160 -26.45 2.40 -5.22
CA GLU A 160 -27.72 2.63 -4.50
C GLU A 160 -27.71 3.91 -3.63
N GLN A 161 -26.56 4.57 -3.47
CA GLN A 161 -26.55 5.90 -2.89
C GLN A 161 -27.06 6.89 -3.94
N PRO A 162 -28.19 7.59 -3.72
CA PRO A 162 -28.44 8.79 -4.49
C PRO A 162 -27.24 9.70 -4.27
N SER A 163 -26.63 10.18 -5.36
CA SER A 163 -25.80 11.37 -5.34
C SER A 163 -26.53 12.36 -4.44
N ALA A 164 -25.90 12.79 -3.35
CA ALA A 164 -26.56 13.60 -2.35
C ALA A 164 -27.08 14.88 -3.02
N GLY A 165 -28.38 14.94 -3.31
CA GLY A 165 -29.06 16.11 -3.86
C GLY A 165 -28.71 16.42 -5.33
N SER A 166 -29.77 16.58 -6.15
CA SER A 166 -29.74 17.26 -7.46
C SER A 166 -28.85 16.64 -8.56
N GLY A 167 -29.20 16.89 -9.82
CA GLY A 167 -28.56 16.31 -11.02
C GLY A 167 -27.14 16.83 -11.32
N ALA A 168 -26.39 17.29 -10.33
CA ALA A 168 -25.03 17.78 -10.46
C ALA A 168 -24.02 16.73 -10.01
N GLU A 169 -23.09 16.35 -10.89
CA GLU A 169 -22.01 15.41 -10.57
C GLU A 169 -21.02 16.06 -9.58
N LEU A 170 -20.85 15.45 -8.39
CA LEU A 170 -19.79 15.82 -7.44
C LEU A 170 -18.41 15.76 -8.12
N PRO A 171 -17.44 16.62 -7.74
CA PRO A 171 -16.09 16.52 -8.26
C PRO A 171 -15.47 15.16 -7.91
N CYS A 172 -14.64 14.64 -8.79
CA CYS A 172 -13.80 13.49 -8.48
C CYS A 172 -12.58 13.95 -7.67
N VAL A 173 -12.14 13.14 -6.73
CA VAL A 173 -10.96 13.43 -5.91
C VAL A 173 -9.78 12.62 -6.45
N LEU A 174 -8.70 13.29 -6.83
CA LEU A 174 -7.43 12.66 -7.21
C LEU A 174 -6.44 12.77 -6.06
N ILE A 175 -6.06 11.63 -5.48
CA ILE A 175 -5.01 11.55 -4.46
C ILE A 175 -3.67 11.27 -5.11
N ILE A 176 -2.70 12.15 -4.87
CA ILE A 176 -1.30 12.01 -5.27
C ILE A 176 -0.49 11.53 -4.05
N PRO A 177 -0.17 10.23 -3.96
CA PRO A 177 0.60 9.68 -2.85
C PRO A 177 2.08 10.10 -2.94
N ASP A 178 2.74 10.20 -1.78
CA ASP A 178 4.19 10.34 -1.70
C ASP A 178 4.90 9.03 -2.10
N LYS A 179 6.15 9.07 -2.55
CA LYS A 179 6.90 7.86 -2.95
C LYS A 179 7.33 6.95 -1.81
N ARG A 180 7.27 7.44 -0.57
CA ARG A 180 7.46 6.62 0.64
C ARG A 180 6.16 5.94 1.09
N ALA A 181 5.04 6.29 0.47
CA ALA A 181 3.77 5.60 0.57
C ALA A 181 3.37 5.01 -0.80
N ASP A 182 2.37 4.16 -0.81
CA ASP A 182 1.66 3.76 -2.03
C ASP A 182 0.16 3.97 -1.79
N THR A 183 -0.66 3.80 -2.83
CA THR A 183 -2.11 3.99 -2.70
C THR A 183 -2.72 3.23 -1.52
N ASN A 184 -2.19 2.07 -1.14
CA ASN A 184 -2.75 1.27 -0.05
C ASN A 184 -2.72 2.01 1.31
N PHE A 185 -1.77 2.94 1.48
CA PHE A 185 -1.65 3.77 2.70
C PHE A 185 -2.67 4.88 2.79
N TYR A 186 -3.44 5.13 1.74
CA TYR A 186 -4.51 6.12 1.68
C TYR A 186 -5.89 5.48 1.50
N LEU A 187 -5.98 4.16 1.33
CA LEU A 187 -7.24 3.46 1.06
C LEU A 187 -8.35 3.72 2.09
N PRO A 188 -8.12 3.66 3.41
CA PRO A 188 -9.18 3.96 4.38
C PRO A 188 -9.71 5.39 4.23
N TYR A 189 -8.83 6.34 3.93
CA TYR A 189 -9.21 7.73 3.64
C TYR A 189 -10.00 7.83 2.33
N MET A 190 -9.58 7.15 1.27
CA MET A 190 -10.34 7.04 0.01
C MET A 190 -11.75 6.48 0.27
N TYR A 191 -11.87 5.41 1.06
CA TYR A 191 -13.17 4.81 1.39
C TYR A 191 -14.08 5.78 2.15
N MET A 192 -13.52 6.58 3.07
CA MET A 192 -14.29 7.59 3.81
C MET A 192 -14.82 8.70 2.90
N LEU A 193 -14.01 9.18 1.96
CA LEU A 193 -14.47 10.14 0.96
C LEU A 193 -15.53 9.52 0.03
N SER A 194 -15.33 8.28 -0.40
CA SER A 194 -16.33 7.58 -1.24
C SER A 194 -17.66 7.33 -0.55
N LYS A 195 -17.64 7.09 0.76
CA LYS A 195 -18.87 6.98 1.57
C LYS A 195 -19.76 8.23 1.47
N CYS A 196 -19.14 9.39 1.25
CA CYS A 196 -19.80 10.69 1.08
C CYS A 196 -20.18 11.00 -0.38
N GLY A 197 -20.07 10.04 -1.29
CA GLY A 197 -20.51 10.16 -2.69
C GLY A 197 -19.40 10.53 -3.69
N PHE A 198 -18.16 10.72 -3.23
CA PHE A 198 -17.05 11.09 -4.12
C PHE A 198 -16.43 9.87 -4.82
N THR A 199 -16.18 9.97 -6.12
CA THR A 199 -15.29 9.01 -6.79
C THR A 199 -13.85 9.44 -6.57
N VAL A 200 -13.04 8.57 -5.97
CA VAL A 200 -11.67 8.86 -5.55
C VAL A 200 -10.69 8.01 -6.35
N TYR A 201 -9.72 8.65 -6.96
CA TYR A 201 -8.68 8.05 -7.78
C TYR A 201 -7.33 8.18 -7.09
N SER A 202 -6.48 7.17 -7.24
CA SER A 202 -5.05 7.26 -6.92
C SER A 202 -4.27 6.29 -7.81
N GLY A 203 -3.02 6.62 -8.12
CA GLY A 203 -2.22 5.89 -9.11
C GLY A 203 -0.84 5.52 -8.60
N ASP A 204 -0.46 4.26 -8.79
CA ASP A 204 0.89 3.76 -8.56
C ASP A 204 1.53 3.39 -9.91
N PHE A 205 2.41 4.25 -10.42
CA PHE A 205 3.05 4.06 -11.74
C PHE A 205 4.45 3.47 -11.61
N SER A 206 4.85 2.61 -12.54
CA SER A 206 6.17 1.97 -12.62
C SER A 206 6.71 1.88 -14.04
N ALA A 207 6.29 2.78 -14.93
CA ALA A 207 6.80 2.87 -16.29
C ALA A 207 8.31 3.18 -16.31
N ARG A 208 9.02 2.64 -17.30
CA ARG A 208 10.50 2.64 -17.33
C ARG A 208 11.14 3.98 -17.74
N ASP A 209 10.36 4.88 -18.32
CA ASP A 209 10.81 6.18 -18.83
C ASP A 209 10.94 7.23 -17.72
N VAL A 210 10.39 6.98 -16.54
CA VAL A 210 10.58 7.79 -15.33
C VAL A 210 11.13 6.90 -14.22
N LYS A 211 12.29 7.28 -13.69
CA LYS A 211 12.98 6.55 -12.62
C LYS A 211 13.07 7.38 -11.36
N TRP A 212 12.86 6.72 -10.23
CA TRP A 212 13.01 7.29 -8.89
C TRP A 212 14.38 6.98 -8.32
N PHE A 213 14.92 5.80 -8.68
CA PHE A 213 16.28 5.39 -8.36
C PHE A 213 17.04 4.97 -9.60
N HIS A 214 18.36 5.18 -9.62
CA HIS A 214 19.23 4.70 -10.70
C HIS A 214 19.70 3.24 -10.52
N SER A 215 19.04 2.47 -9.65
CA SER A 215 19.44 1.11 -9.27
C SER A 215 18.26 0.13 -9.27
N ALA A 216 18.50 -1.12 -8.86
CA ALA A 216 17.43 -2.11 -8.65
C ALA A 216 16.38 -1.68 -7.61
N ALA A 217 16.63 -0.61 -6.86
CA ALA A 217 15.64 0.02 -5.99
C ALA A 217 14.43 0.58 -6.75
N ASP A 218 14.53 0.80 -8.06
CA ASP A 218 13.44 1.34 -8.88
C ASP A 218 12.41 0.28 -9.31
N VAL A 219 12.64 -1.00 -8.99
CA VAL A 219 11.67 -2.06 -9.24
C VAL A 219 10.39 -1.78 -8.45
N CYS A 220 9.23 -1.90 -9.10
CA CYS A 220 7.94 -1.43 -8.59
C CYS A 220 7.65 -1.88 -7.15
N PHE A 221 7.86 -3.16 -6.84
CA PHE A 221 7.61 -3.74 -5.53
C PHE A 221 8.69 -3.45 -4.49
N PHE A 222 9.88 -2.93 -4.85
CA PHE A 222 10.91 -2.55 -3.88
C PHE A 222 11.00 -1.03 -3.64
N ARG A 223 10.47 -0.24 -4.56
CA ARG A 223 10.63 1.22 -4.55
C ARG A 223 10.19 1.88 -3.26
N ARG A 224 9.01 1.55 -2.73
CA ARG A 224 8.52 2.11 -1.44
C ARG A 224 9.52 1.80 -0.32
N PHE A 225 9.93 0.54 -0.19
CA PHE A 225 10.88 0.10 0.83
C PHE A 225 12.19 0.90 0.78
N PHE A 226 12.75 1.09 -0.41
CA PHE A 226 13.98 1.85 -0.57
C PHE A 226 13.79 3.35 -0.32
N SER A 227 12.66 3.95 -0.72
CA SER A 227 12.31 5.34 -0.36
C SER A 227 12.26 5.53 1.16
N VAL A 228 11.59 4.63 1.88
CA VAL A 228 11.53 4.66 3.35
C VAL A 228 12.92 4.48 3.97
N CYS A 229 13.73 3.54 3.46
CA CYS A 229 15.08 3.32 3.96
C CYS A 229 16.03 4.50 3.67
N ALA A 230 15.92 5.14 2.50
CA ALA A 230 16.69 6.32 2.15
C ALA A 230 16.39 7.47 3.12
N TYR A 231 15.11 7.71 3.41
CA TYR A 231 14.70 8.69 4.40
C TYR A 231 15.22 8.35 5.81
N LEU A 232 15.02 7.10 6.28
CA LEU A 232 15.49 6.68 7.61
C LEU A 232 17.02 6.79 7.77
N LYS A 233 17.78 6.65 6.68
CA LYS A 233 19.24 6.75 6.69
C LYS A 233 19.71 8.20 6.76
N ASN A 234 19.12 9.10 5.97
CA ASN A 234 19.48 10.51 5.93
C ASN A 234 18.30 11.37 5.44
N PRO A 235 17.44 11.87 6.36
CA PRO A 235 16.26 12.65 6.01
C PRO A 235 16.60 13.90 5.20
N HIS A 236 17.64 14.66 5.61
CA HIS A 236 18.04 15.89 4.94
C HIS A 236 18.50 15.68 3.50
N GLN A 237 19.23 14.59 3.24
CA GLN A 237 19.64 14.26 1.88
C GLN A 237 18.45 13.84 1.02
N TYR A 238 17.52 13.05 1.57
CA TYR A 238 16.31 12.66 0.86
C TYR A 238 15.43 13.86 0.51
N GLU A 239 15.33 14.84 1.42
CA GLU A 239 14.61 16.09 1.19
C GLU A 239 15.26 16.96 0.10
N ALA A 240 16.59 16.96 0.01
CA ALA A 240 17.31 17.67 -1.05
C ALA A 240 17.02 17.10 -2.45
N GLU A 241 16.55 15.85 -2.55
CA GLU A 241 16.12 15.23 -3.82
C GLU A 241 14.69 15.63 -4.23
N LYS A 242 13.97 16.44 -3.44
CA LYS A 242 12.60 16.86 -3.76
C LYS A 242 12.49 17.50 -5.14
N GLU A 243 13.46 18.34 -5.53
CA GLU A 243 13.49 18.97 -6.87
C GLU A 243 13.59 17.94 -8.00
N PHE A 244 14.34 16.86 -7.79
CA PHE A 244 14.44 15.76 -8.75
C PHE A 244 13.10 15.03 -8.90
N TYR A 245 12.38 14.81 -7.79
CA TYR A 245 11.07 14.16 -7.81
C TYR A 245 9.95 15.02 -8.38
N THR A 246 10.05 16.35 -8.30
CA THR A 246 9.04 17.30 -8.79
C THR A 246 8.62 17.00 -10.23
N PHE A 247 9.57 16.88 -11.16
CA PHE A 247 9.28 16.61 -12.57
C PHE A 247 8.53 15.28 -12.77
N ASN A 248 8.96 14.24 -12.05
CA ASN A 248 8.37 12.91 -12.15
C ASN A 248 6.93 12.89 -11.60
N ILE A 249 6.69 13.59 -10.49
CA ILE A 249 5.35 13.72 -9.90
C ILE A 249 4.43 14.48 -10.86
N SER A 250 4.89 15.56 -11.51
CA SER A 250 4.08 16.27 -12.51
C SER A 250 3.65 15.35 -13.66
N LYS A 251 4.50 14.42 -14.11
CA LYS A 251 4.14 13.41 -15.12
C LYS A 251 3.08 12.43 -14.63
N GLU A 252 3.10 12.05 -13.36
CA GLU A 252 2.05 11.23 -12.76
C GLU A 252 0.73 11.97 -12.64
N ILE A 253 0.74 13.26 -12.26
CA ILE A 253 -0.44 14.10 -12.25
C ILE A 253 -1.06 14.15 -13.66
N ASP A 254 -0.26 14.42 -14.69
CA ASP A 254 -0.72 14.42 -16.09
C ASP A 254 -1.33 13.07 -16.49
N ALA A 255 -0.66 11.96 -16.16
CA ALA A 255 -1.16 10.62 -16.50
C ALA A 255 -2.52 10.34 -15.82
N MET A 256 -2.67 10.73 -14.55
CA MET A 256 -3.90 10.55 -13.77
C MET A 256 -5.03 11.45 -14.26
N VAL A 257 -4.76 12.72 -14.53
CA VAL A 257 -5.75 13.65 -15.08
C VAL A 257 -6.24 13.15 -16.44
N ASN A 258 -5.33 12.75 -17.33
CA ASN A 258 -5.68 12.17 -18.63
C ASN A 258 -6.50 10.88 -18.49
N PHE A 259 -6.15 10.03 -17.51
CA PHE A 259 -6.93 8.83 -17.23
C PHE A 259 -8.36 9.18 -16.77
N ILE A 260 -8.52 10.14 -15.85
CA ILE A 260 -9.84 10.58 -15.37
C ILE A 260 -10.66 11.17 -16.52
N ARG A 261 -10.09 12.09 -17.30
CA ARG A 261 -10.79 12.76 -18.42
C ARG A 261 -11.26 11.80 -19.52
N ARG A 262 -10.59 10.66 -19.70
CA ARG A 262 -11.00 9.61 -20.66
C ARG A 262 -12.08 8.67 -20.15
N ASN A 263 -12.21 8.52 -18.83
CA ASN A 263 -13.06 7.50 -18.21
C ASN A 263 -14.22 8.07 -17.39
N ALA A 264 -14.18 9.35 -17.05
CA ALA A 264 -15.28 10.08 -16.42
C ALA A 264 -16.06 10.91 -17.46
N SER A 265 -17.09 11.62 -17.02
CA SER A 265 -17.83 12.54 -17.88
C SER A 265 -16.90 13.67 -18.39
N GLU A 266 -17.18 14.17 -19.60
CA GLU A 266 -16.32 15.15 -20.30
C GLU A 266 -16.10 16.43 -19.46
N ASN A 267 -17.10 16.80 -18.66
CA ASN A 267 -17.10 17.97 -17.77
C ASN A 267 -16.81 17.62 -16.29
N GLN A 268 -16.33 16.41 -16.00
CA GLN A 268 -16.06 15.99 -14.63
C GLN A 268 -15.06 16.94 -13.96
N LYS A 269 -15.49 17.56 -12.88
CA LYS A 269 -14.64 18.38 -12.02
C LYS A 269 -13.61 17.52 -11.28
N ILE A 270 -12.39 18.02 -11.12
CA ILE A 270 -11.28 17.30 -10.48
C ILE A 270 -10.78 18.13 -9.31
N PHE A 271 -10.68 17.51 -8.14
CA PHE A 271 -10.06 18.10 -6.96
C PHE A 271 -8.83 17.28 -6.58
N ILE A 272 -7.67 17.93 -6.45
CA ILE A 272 -6.39 17.23 -6.24
C ILE A 272 -5.98 17.33 -4.77
N VAL A 273 -5.90 16.18 -4.11
CA VAL A 273 -5.34 16.03 -2.77
C VAL A 273 -3.94 15.44 -2.90
N TYR A 274 -2.96 16.03 -2.24
CA TYR A 274 -1.57 15.61 -2.38
C TYR A 274 -0.83 15.63 -1.05
N ASP A 275 0.35 15.01 -1.05
CA ASP A 275 1.16 14.83 0.14
C ASP A 275 2.60 15.32 -0.06
N TRP A 276 3.20 15.81 1.02
CA TRP A 276 4.59 16.25 1.22
C TRP A 276 5.46 16.53 -0.02
N MET A 277 6.03 15.51 -0.68
CA MET A 277 6.92 15.71 -1.83
C MET A 277 6.23 16.30 -3.07
N ALA A 278 4.93 16.09 -3.20
CA ALA A 278 4.16 16.56 -4.35
C ALA A 278 3.91 18.08 -4.34
N ASP A 279 4.17 18.77 -3.23
CA ASP A 279 3.79 20.18 -3.05
C ASP A 279 4.34 21.12 -4.14
N THR A 280 5.64 21.04 -4.43
CA THR A 280 6.24 21.86 -5.50
C THR A 280 5.68 21.48 -6.86
N ALA A 281 5.53 20.18 -7.13
CA ALA A 281 5.02 19.67 -8.40
C ALA A 281 3.58 20.13 -8.65
N VAL A 282 2.72 20.08 -7.63
CA VAL A 282 1.32 20.50 -7.71
C VAL A 282 1.22 22.02 -7.84
N SER A 283 2.03 22.78 -7.08
CA SER A 283 2.06 24.24 -7.19
C SER A 283 2.44 24.70 -8.60
N ASP A 284 3.46 24.09 -9.20
CA ASP A 284 3.89 24.44 -10.55
C ASP A 284 2.91 23.94 -11.61
N TYR A 285 2.32 22.76 -11.40
CA TYR A 285 1.28 22.22 -12.26
C TYR A 285 0.04 23.13 -12.29
N ALA A 286 -0.42 23.61 -11.14
CA ALA A 286 -1.57 24.51 -11.02
C ALA A 286 -1.34 25.84 -11.76
N LYS A 287 -0.11 26.38 -11.74
CA LYS A 287 0.23 27.60 -12.49
C LYS A 287 0.23 27.39 -14.00
N LEU A 288 0.70 26.23 -14.46
CA LEU A 288 0.77 25.88 -15.88
C LEU A 288 -0.59 25.47 -16.45
N HIS A 289 -1.46 24.93 -15.60
CA HIS A 289 -2.75 24.35 -15.98
C HIS A 289 -3.88 24.81 -15.05
N PRO A 290 -4.22 26.12 -15.06
CA PRO A 290 -5.16 26.71 -14.10
C PRO A 290 -6.57 26.12 -14.16
N ASP A 291 -6.97 25.58 -15.32
CA ASP A 291 -8.32 25.06 -15.55
C ASP A 291 -8.45 23.53 -15.35
N VAL A 292 -7.37 22.83 -14.98
CA VAL A 292 -7.37 21.36 -14.91
C VAL A 292 -8.11 20.82 -13.68
N ALA A 293 -8.03 21.53 -12.56
CA ALA A 293 -8.62 21.14 -11.29
C ALA A 293 -9.32 22.33 -10.61
N ASP A 294 -10.46 22.08 -9.97
CA ASP A 294 -11.26 23.08 -9.26
C ASP A 294 -10.68 23.43 -7.89
N GLY A 295 -9.70 22.66 -7.41
CA GLY A 295 -9.01 22.93 -6.16
C GLY A 295 -7.89 21.95 -5.85
N PHE A 296 -7.03 22.38 -4.94
CA PHE A 296 -5.84 21.66 -4.48
C PHE A 296 -5.80 21.67 -2.96
N LEU A 297 -5.37 20.56 -2.37
CA LEU A 297 -5.30 20.40 -0.92
C LEU A 297 -4.07 19.58 -0.53
N ASN A 298 -3.24 20.18 0.32
CA ASN A 298 -2.08 19.50 0.90
C ASN A 298 -2.47 18.84 2.22
N LEU A 299 -2.28 17.52 2.34
CA LEU A 299 -2.54 16.81 3.59
C LEU A 299 -1.66 17.33 4.74
N CYS A 300 -0.46 17.83 4.45
CA CYS A 300 0.45 18.38 5.45
C CYS A 300 -0.06 19.66 6.13
N ASP A 301 -1.10 20.31 5.58
CA ASP A 301 -1.70 21.51 6.19
C ASP A 301 -2.63 21.17 7.35
N PHE A 302 -2.94 19.88 7.56
CA PHE A 302 -3.80 19.41 8.63
C PHE A 302 -2.98 18.99 9.84
N GLU A 303 -3.26 19.58 11.00
CA GLU A 303 -2.62 19.21 12.26
C GLU A 303 -2.88 17.75 12.64
N GLU A 304 -4.03 17.21 12.20
CA GLU A 304 -4.42 15.83 12.46
C GLU A 304 -3.63 14.82 11.60
N TYR A 305 -3.02 15.26 10.49
CA TYR A 305 -2.20 14.42 9.63
C TYR A 305 -0.74 14.41 10.11
N VAL A 306 -0.42 13.45 10.97
CA VAL A 306 0.85 13.46 11.72
C VAL A 306 1.99 12.68 11.07
N THR A 307 1.78 12.12 9.87
CA THR A 307 2.81 11.34 9.15
C THR A 307 3.07 11.82 7.72
N PRO A 308 3.51 13.10 7.53
CA PRO A 308 3.80 13.69 6.22
C PRO A 308 4.58 12.79 5.26
N GLY A 309 3.95 12.51 4.12
CA GLY A 309 4.44 11.69 3.03
C GLY A 309 4.68 10.21 3.35
N PHE A 310 4.08 9.68 4.42
CA PHE A 310 4.04 8.23 4.68
C PHE A 310 2.61 7.66 4.62
N GLY A 311 1.61 8.48 4.26
CA GLY A 311 0.20 8.11 4.35
C GLY A 311 -0.18 7.75 5.79
N PHE A 312 -1.26 6.98 5.98
CA PHE A 312 -1.74 6.59 7.32
C PHE A 312 -0.97 5.39 7.91
N VAL A 313 0.37 5.49 7.94
CA VAL A 313 1.29 4.43 8.33
C VAL A 313 1.12 3.97 9.78
N ARG A 314 0.67 4.84 10.68
CA ARG A 314 0.47 4.51 12.11
C ARG A 314 -0.57 3.43 12.34
N GLN A 315 -1.56 3.36 11.45
CA GLN A 315 -2.65 2.39 11.45
C GLN A 315 -2.33 1.20 10.53
N LEU A 316 -1.75 1.47 9.34
CA LEU A 316 -1.66 0.51 8.25
C LEU A 316 -0.33 -0.26 8.21
N GLU A 317 0.76 0.32 8.72
CA GLU A 317 2.04 -0.38 8.91
C GLU A 317 2.71 0.06 10.23
N PRO A 318 2.14 -0.30 11.39
CA PRO A 318 2.54 0.25 12.69
C PRO A 318 4.01 0.05 13.07
N PHE A 319 4.65 -1.03 12.59
CA PHE A 319 6.06 -1.26 12.85
C PHE A 319 6.95 -0.22 12.16
N THR A 320 6.63 0.16 10.93
CA THR A 320 7.34 1.21 10.20
C THR A 320 7.08 2.57 10.82
N ALA A 321 5.84 2.85 11.23
CA ALA A 321 5.52 4.05 12.01
C ALA A 321 6.35 4.15 13.30
N PHE A 322 6.53 3.04 14.01
CA PHE A 322 7.42 2.97 15.18
C PHE A 322 8.88 3.27 14.83
N ARG A 323 9.39 2.71 13.72
CA ARG A 323 10.77 2.97 13.25
C ARG A 323 10.99 4.44 12.85
N LEU A 324 9.93 5.11 12.37
CA LEU A 324 9.91 6.52 12.00
C LEU A 324 9.66 7.46 13.21
N GLY A 325 9.35 6.93 14.39
CA GLY A 325 9.09 7.73 15.60
C GLY A 325 7.68 8.27 15.74
N PHE A 326 6.73 7.91 14.86
CA PHE A 326 5.33 8.37 14.91
C PHE A 326 4.44 7.59 15.90
N GLY A 327 4.94 6.45 16.38
CA GLY A 327 4.18 5.54 17.24
C GLY A 327 3.07 4.80 16.50
N LYS A 328 2.39 3.89 17.21
CA LYS A 328 1.30 3.07 16.68
C LYS A 328 -0.06 3.72 17.00
N SER A 329 -1.00 3.64 16.06
CA SER A 329 -2.43 3.83 16.33
C SER A 329 -3.20 2.51 16.15
N ASN A 330 -4.21 2.28 17.00
CA ASN A 330 -5.06 1.08 16.94
C ASN A 330 -6.48 1.38 16.44
N ASP A 331 -6.78 2.65 16.12
CA ASP A 331 -8.08 3.08 15.62
C ASP A 331 -7.93 3.96 14.37
N LEU A 332 -9.06 4.27 13.73
CA LEU A 332 -9.12 5.05 12.50
C LEU A 332 -9.44 6.54 12.75
N LYS A 333 -9.36 7.03 14.00
CA LYS A 333 -9.79 8.39 14.35
C LYS A 333 -9.01 9.47 13.61
N GLU A 334 -7.70 9.30 13.51
CA GLU A 334 -6.83 10.20 12.74
C GLU A 334 -7.29 10.32 11.30
N ILE A 335 -7.54 9.18 10.65
CA ILE A 335 -7.99 9.12 9.26
C ILE A 335 -9.38 9.76 9.11
N GLN A 336 -10.28 9.52 10.08
CA GLN A 336 -11.61 10.13 10.11
C GLN A 336 -11.53 11.65 10.22
N LEU A 337 -10.71 12.18 11.13
CA LEU A 337 -10.55 13.62 11.29
C LEU A 337 -9.98 14.27 10.02
N VAL A 338 -8.98 13.65 9.40
CA VAL A 338 -8.41 14.11 8.13
C VAL A 338 -9.45 14.06 7.01
N ALA A 339 -10.26 12.99 6.92
CA ALA A 339 -11.35 12.88 5.94
C ALA A 339 -12.43 13.94 6.16
N ASP A 340 -12.89 14.14 7.39
CA ASP A 340 -13.90 15.13 7.75
C ASP A 340 -13.41 16.55 7.41
N ARG A 341 -12.14 16.84 7.69
CA ARG A 341 -11.52 18.12 7.35
C ARG A 341 -11.41 18.32 5.83
N THR A 342 -10.99 17.30 5.08
CA THR A 342 -11.03 17.36 3.60
C THR A 342 -12.44 17.62 3.09
N LEU A 343 -13.43 16.88 3.59
CA LEU A 343 -14.82 17.02 3.16
C LEU A 343 -15.36 18.43 3.42
N SER A 344 -14.93 19.09 4.50
CA SER A 344 -15.32 20.48 4.80
C SER A 344 -14.77 21.52 3.81
N LEU A 345 -13.67 21.20 3.13
CA LEU A 345 -13.00 22.06 2.15
C LEU A 345 -13.39 21.71 0.70
N LEU A 346 -13.89 20.49 0.48
CA LEU A 346 -14.45 20.10 -0.80
C LEU A 346 -15.73 20.90 -1.06
N PRO A 347 -16.02 21.27 -2.32
CA PRO A 347 -17.30 21.87 -2.69
C PRO A 347 -18.42 20.89 -2.33
N GLN A 348 -19.12 21.13 -1.22
CA GLN A 348 -20.34 20.42 -0.89
C GLN A 348 -21.53 21.22 -1.44
N GLU A 349 -22.56 20.53 -1.93
CA GLU A 349 -23.85 21.20 -2.08
C GLU A 349 -24.30 21.65 -0.68
N LYS A 350 -24.39 22.97 -0.47
CA LYS A 350 -25.11 23.51 0.69
C LYS A 350 -26.53 22.98 0.60
N ASN A 351 -26.94 22.16 1.56
CA ASN A 351 -28.36 21.85 1.76
C ASN A 351 -29.09 23.15 2.13
N SER A 352 -29.59 23.88 1.14
CA SER A 352 -30.47 25.04 1.29
C SER A 352 -31.87 24.66 1.79
N GLN A 353 -32.01 23.60 2.57
CA GLN A 353 -33.27 23.20 3.22
C GLN A 353 -33.27 23.49 4.73
N ALA A 354 -32.17 23.98 5.31
CA ALA A 354 -32.11 24.36 6.72
C ALA A 354 -32.44 25.84 6.99
N GLU A 355 -32.49 26.71 5.97
CA GLU A 355 -32.78 28.16 6.15
C GLU A 355 -34.23 28.56 5.83
N GLU A 356 -35.04 27.71 5.19
CA GLU A 356 -36.47 28.02 4.96
C GLU A 356 -37.41 27.50 6.05
N GLN A 357 -36.97 26.62 6.96
CA GLN A 357 -37.81 26.15 8.07
C GLN A 357 -37.73 27.02 9.35
N SER A 358 -36.89 28.06 9.39
CA SER A 358 -36.87 29.01 10.51
C SER A 358 -37.58 30.34 10.22
N ASN A 359 -38.06 30.56 8.99
CA ASN A 359 -38.78 31.79 8.62
C ASN A 359 -40.31 31.62 8.50
N ASP A 360 -40.82 30.39 8.66
CA ASP A 360 -42.27 30.10 8.68
C ASP A 360 -42.82 29.82 10.09
N ALA A 361 -42.09 30.25 11.13
CA ALA A 361 -42.58 30.28 12.51
C ALA A 361 -42.73 31.75 12.97
N GLU A 362 -43.56 32.52 12.26
CA GLU A 362 -44.24 33.71 12.80
C GLU A 362 -45.58 33.33 13.44
#